data_AF-A0A399YG44-F1
#
_entry.id   AF-A0A399YG44-F1
#
_cell.length_a   1.000
_cell.length_b   1.000
_cell.length_c   1.000
_cell.angle_alpha   90.00
_cell.angle_beta   90.00
_cell.angle_gamma   90.00
#
_symmetry.space_group_name_H-M   'P 1'
#
loop_
_entity.id
_entity.type
_entity.pdbx_description
1 polymer ?
#
loop_
_entity_poly.entity_id
_entity_poly.type
_entity_poly.pdbx_seq_one_letter_code
_entity_poly.pdbx_strand_id
1 'polypeptide(L)'
;MLTNEMLMTTYEVLKDAVGQAFRASEAAGLAKEVFETARGALMLEGRLDGKNEAQREAQAREMLADLYSSMTAAEKAARVTKNAMDLARLDVELVRAQLRLMELAEATAE
;
A
#
# COMPACT_ATOMS: atom_id res chain seq x y z
N MET A 1 -23.70 -9.14 21.00
CA MET A 1 -22.89 -10.33 21.34
C MET A 1 -21.98 -10.59 20.16
N LEU A 2 -20.68 -10.78 20.38
CA LEU A 2 -19.76 -11.15 19.30
C LEU A 2 -20.17 -12.51 18.74
N THR A 3 -20.41 -12.61 17.44
CA THR A 3 -20.77 -13.87 16.79
C THR A 3 -19.57 -14.48 16.08
N ASN A 4 -19.59 -15.81 15.91
CA ASN A 4 -18.57 -16.50 15.12
C ASN A 4 -18.50 -15.96 13.68
N GLU A 5 -19.66 -15.62 13.10
CA GLU A 5 -19.75 -14.97 11.79
C GLU A 5 -19.02 -13.62 11.74
N MET A 6 -19.17 -12.77 12.77
CA MET A 6 -18.43 -11.51 12.87
C MET A 6 -16.92 -11.75 12.95
N LEU A 7 -16.47 -12.73 13.76
CA LEU A 7 -15.06 -13.10 13.86
C LEU A 7 -14.49 -13.50 12.50
N MET A 8 -15.13 -14.46 11.83
CA MET A 8 -14.70 -14.95 10.53
C MET A 8 -14.64 -13.82 9.51
N THR A 9 -15.67 -12.98 9.46
CA THR A 9 -15.72 -11.83 8.55
C THR A 9 -14.56 -10.86 8.80
N THR A 10 -14.26 -10.51 10.06
CA THR A 10 -13.16 -9.59 10.38
C THR A 10 -11.79 -10.15 9.95
N TYR A 11 -11.55 -11.45 10.17
CA TYR A 11 -10.30 -12.08 9.74
C TYR A 11 -10.20 -12.24 8.21
N GLU A 12 -11.32 -12.49 7.53
CA GLU A 12 -11.37 -12.51 6.06
C GLU A 12 -11.07 -11.14 5.46
N VAL A 13 -11.65 -10.07 6.00
CA VAL A 13 -11.35 -8.69 5.61
C VAL A 13 -9.87 -8.37 5.79
N LEU A 14 -9.26 -8.78 6.92
CA LEU A 14 -7.82 -8.60 7.13
C LEU A 14 -6.99 -9.38 6.09
N LYS A 15 -7.33 -10.64 5.83
CA LYS A 15 -6.62 -11.47 4.85
C LYS A 15 -6.65 -10.83 3.46
N ASP A 16 -7.81 -10.35 3.04
CA ASP A 16 -7.98 -9.70 1.74
C ASP A 16 -7.22 -8.38 1.67
N ALA A 17 -7.29 -7.55 2.73
CA ALA A 17 -6.59 -6.29 2.80
C ALA A 17 -5.06 -6.47 2.75
N VAL A 18 -4.52 -7.49 3.43
CA VAL A 18 -3.11 -7.88 3.34
C VAL A 18 -2.75 -8.27 1.90
N GLY A 19 -3.55 -9.13 1.27
CA GLY A 19 -3.30 -9.56 -0.11
C GLY A 19 -3.38 -8.42 -1.14
N GLN A 20 -4.25 -7.42 -0.91
CA GLN A 20 -4.34 -6.23 -1.74
C GLN A 20 -3.15 -5.29 -1.52
N ALA A 21 -2.74 -5.07 -0.26
CA ALA A 21 -1.59 -4.23 0.07
C ALA A 21 -0.28 -4.76 -0.55
N PHE A 22 -0.06 -6.08 -0.50
CA PHE A 22 1.09 -6.70 -1.16
C PHE A 22 1.08 -6.47 -2.67
N ARG A 23 -0.04 -6.78 -3.34
CA ARG A 23 -0.16 -6.61 -4.80
C ARG A 23 0.05 -5.17 -5.25
N ALA A 24 -0.52 -4.21 -4.52
CA ALA A 24 -0.34 -2.80 -4.83
C ALA A 24 1.10 -2.33 -4.58
N SER A 25 1.78 -2.84 -3.55
CA SER A 25 3.20 -2.56 -3.29
C SER A 25 4.09 -3.08 -4.41
N GLU A 26 3.87 -4.31 -4.87
CA GLU A 26 4.61 -4.89 -6.02
C GLU A 26 4.37 -4.08 -7.30
N ALA A 27 3.12 -3.72 -7.58
CA ALA A 27 2.78 -2.88 -8.73
C ALA A 27 3.47 -1.51 -8.68
N ALA A 28 3.55 -0.88 -7.50
CA ALA A 28 4.28 0.38 -7.32
C ALA A 28 5.79 0.21 -7.53
N GLY A 29 6.38 -0.88 -7.02
CA GLY A 29 7.79 -1.20 -7.24
C GLY A 29 8.12 -1.37 -8.72
N LEU A 30 7.32 -2.18 -9.43
CA LEU A 30 7.48 -2.40 -10.87
C LEU A 30 7.32 -1.10 -11.68
N ALA A 31 6.30 -0.31 -11.41
CA ALA A 31 6.08 0.95 -12.12
C ALA A 31 7.23 1.94 -11.90
N LYS A 32 7.80 1.96 -10.69
CA LYS A 32 9.00 2.75 -10.39
C LYS A 32 10.23 2.24 -11.13
N GLU A 33 10.47 0.94 -11.14
CA GLU A 33 11.59 0.34 -11.87
C GLU A 33 11.51 0.65 -13.37
N VAL A 34 10.31 0.58 -13.96
CA VAL A 34 10.08 0.93 -15.37
C VAL A 34 10.40 2.40 -15.64
N PHE A 35 9.90 3.31 -14.81
CA PHE A 35 10.19 4.74 -14.94
C PHE A 35 11.69 5.04 -14.80
N GLU A 36 12.34 4.47 -13.78
CA GLU A 36 13.77 4.67 -13.52
C GLU A 36 14.65 4.09 -14.62
N THR A 37 14.29 2.93 -15.16
CA THR A 37 14.98 2.33 -16.31
C THR A 37 14.89 3.23 -17.54
N ALA A 38 13.69 3.72 -17.86
CA ALA A 38 13.49 4.65 -18.97
C ALA A 38 14.22 5.98 -18.76
N ARG A 39 14.22 6.51 -17.54
CA ARG A 39 14.96 7.72 -17.16
C ARG A 39 16.46 7.53 -17.35
N GLY A 40 17.00 6.38 -16.93
CA GLY A 40 18.40 6.01 -17.13
C GLY A 40 18.78 5.95 -18.61
N ALA A 41 17.91 5.38 -19.46
CA ALA A 41 18.12 5.35 -20.90
C ALA A 41 18.19 6.76 -21.50
N LEU A 42 17.26 7.66 -21.14
CA LEU A 42 17.30 9.05 -21.59
C LEU A 42 18.57 9.79 -21.14
N MET A 43 19.06 9.49 -19.93
CA MET A 43 20.31 10.06 -19.43
C MET A 43 21.53 9.57 -20.22
N LEU A 44 21.60 8.27 -20.54
CA LEU A 44 22.67 7.69 -21.37
C LEU A 44 22.65 8.22 -22.81
N GLU A 45 21.46 8.46 -23.36
CA GLU A 45 21.27 9.08 -24.67
C GLU A 45 21.58 10.59 -24.70
N GLY A 46 21.87 11.20 -23.54
CA GLY A 46 22.12 12.64 -23.43
C GLY A 46 20.88 13.51 -23.65
N ARG A 47 19.67 12.92 -23.54
CA ARG A 47 18.40 13.62 -23.76
C ARG A 47 17.93 14.42 -22.54
N LEU A 48 18.54 14.17 -21.38
CA LEU A 48 18.34 14.95 -20.15
C LEU A 48 19.49 15.96 -19.98
N ASP A 49 19.33 17.15 -20.55
CA ASP A 49 20.35 18.21 -20.61
C ASP A 49 20.27 19.21 -19.43
N GLY A 50 19.78 18.76 -18.28
CA GLY A 50 19.68 19.59 -17.08
C GLY A 50 21.04 19.84 -16.42
N LYS A 51 21.35 21.10 -16.12
CA LYS A 51 22.60 21.52 -15.44
C LYS A 51 22.67 21.07 -13.98
N ASN A 52 21.54 20.67 -13.41
CA ASN A 52 21.42 20.09 -12.08
C ASN A 52 20.38 18.96 -12.07
N GLU A 53 20.30 18.24 -10.95
CA GLU A 53 19.40 17.09 -10.82
C GLU A 53 17.92 17.48 -10.93
N ALA A 54 17.52 18.59 -10.32
CA ALA A 54 16.12 19.04 -10.37
C ALA A 54 15.66 19.35 -11.80
N GLN A 55 16.52 19.93 -12.64
CA GLN A 55 16.22 20.18 -14.06
C GLN A 55 16.11 18.88 -14.86
N ARG A 56 17.02 17.92 -14.64
CA ARG A 56 16.95 16.61 -15.29
C ARG A 56 15.70 15.83 -14.88
N GLU A 57 15.33 15.92 -13.61
CA GLU A 57 14.12 15.29 -13.09
C GLU A 57 12.85 15.90 -13.70
N ALA A 58 12.79 17.24 -13.80
CA ALA A 58 11.67 17.92 -14.46
C ALA A 58 11.55 17.50 -15.94
N GLN A 59 12.66 17.47 -16.68
CA GLN A 59 12.69 16.99 -18.07
C GLN A 59 12.27 15.52 -18.18
N ALA A 60 12.76 14.65 -17.30
CA ALA A 60 12.38 13.24 -17.29
C ALA A 60 10.88 13.07 -17.04
N ARG A 61 10.29 13.84 -16.12
CA ARG A 61 8.84 13.84 -15.85
C ARG A 61 8.03 14.32 -17.05
N GLU A 62 8.54 15.29 -17.80
CA GLU A 62 7.87 15.78 -19.01
C GLU A 62 7.96 14.75 -20.15
N MET A 63 9.16 14.22 -20.42
CA MET A 63 9.41 13.28 -21.51
C MET A 63 8.82 11.89 -21.28
N LEU A 64 8.71 11.47 -20.02
CA LEU A 64 8.16 10.18 -19.60
C LEU A 64 6.85 10.37 -18.82
N ALA A 65 6.05 11.38 -19.18
CA ALA A 65 4.85 11.78 -18.45
C ALA A 65 3.89 10.62 -18.15
N ASP A 66 3.67 9.72 -19.11
CA ASP A 66 2.78 8.57 -18.93
C ASP A 66 3.33 7.55 -17.92
N LEU A 67 4.64 7.27 -17.98
CA LEU A 67 5.31 6.37 -17.03
C LEU A 67 5.35 6.98 -15.63
N TYR A 68 5.63 8.28 -15.54
CA TYR A 68 5.61 9.02 -14.28
C TYR A 68 4.22 9.04 -13.66
N SER A 69 3.18 9.30 -14.47
CA SER A 69 1.78 9.27 -14.02
C SER A 69 1.38 7.87 -13.55
N SER A 70 1.75 6.83 -14.30
CA SER A 70 1.49 5.43 -13.93
C SER A 70 2.20 5.04 -12.63
N MET A 71 3.47 5.42 -12.46
CA MET A 71 4.22 5.22 -11.22
C MET A 71 3.55 5.91 -10.04
N THR A 72 3.24 7.20 -10.16
CA THR A 72 2.62 7.96 -9.06
C THR A 72 1.22 7.44 -8.70
N ALA A 73 0.45 6.97 -9.68
CA ALA A 73 -0.83 6.31 -9.45
C ALA A 73 -0.66 4.99 -8.70
N ALA A 74 0.30 4.15 -9.09
CA ALA A 74 0.61 2.89 -8.42
C ALA A 74 1.10 3.11 -6.98
N GLU A 75 1.98 4.08 -6.74
CA GLU A 75 2.42 4.46 -5.41
C GLU A 75 1.26 4.97 -4.53
N LYS A 76 0.35 5.75 -5.11
CA LYS A 76 -0.86 6.20 -4.40
C LYS A 76 -1.73 5.01 -4.02
N ALA A 77 -1.96 4.07 -4.95
CA ALA A 77 -2.72 2.86 -4.68
C ALA A 77 -2.08 2.05 -3.54
N ALA A 78 -0.76 1.85 -3.56
CA ALA A 78 -0.03 1.15 -2.51
C ALA A 78 -0.21 1.81 -1.13
N ARG A 79 -0.17 3.15 -1.04
CA ARG A 79 -0.44 3.87 0.21
C ARG A 79 -1.88 3.67 0.70
N VAL A 80 -2.85 3.71 -0.20
CA VAL A 80 -4.28 3.51 0.14
C VAL A 80 -4.52 2.10 0.65
N THR A 81 -4.02 1.07 -0.05
CA THR A 81 -4.20 -0.33 0.36
C THR A 81 -3.45 -0.66 1.65
N LYS A 82 -2.29 -0.04 1.89
CA LYS A 82 -1.59 -0.17 3.17
C LYS A 82 -2.42 0.38 4.32
N ASN A 83 -3.01 1.56 4.15
CA ASN A 83 -3.90 2.14 5.16
C ASN A 83 -5.10 1.22 5.42
N ALA A 84 -5.74 0.69 4.37
CA ALA A 84 -6.84 -0.27 4.52
C ALA A 84 -6.43 -1.54 5.29
N MET A 85 -5.23 -2.07 5.03
CA MET A 85 -4.68 -3.19 5.79
C MET A 85 -4.44 -2.83 7.26
N ASP A 86 -3.89 -1.65 7.55
CA ASP A 86 -3.62 -1.20 8.91
C ASP A 86 -4.93 -1.00 9.70
N LEU A 87 -5.99 -0.49 9.06
CA LEU A 87 -7.33 -0.42 9.65
C LEU A 87 -7.90 -1.83 9.95
N ALA A 88 -7.82 -2.75 8.99
CA ALA A 88 -8.30 -4.12 9.20
C ALA A 88 -7.55 -4.85 10.33
N ARG A 89 -6.27 -4.50 10.55
CA ARG A 89 -5.51 -5.00 11.71
C ARG A 89 -6.07 -4.46 13.02
N LEU A 90 -6.38 -3.18 13.08
CA LEU A 90 -6.99 -2.57 14.27
C LEU A 90 -8.35 -3.19 14.58
N ASP A 91 -9.15 -3.52 13.56
CA ASP A 91 -10.43 -4.20 13.74
C ASP A 91 -10.26 -5.60 14.36
N VAL A 92 -9.27 -6.37 13.91
CA VAL A 92 -8.94 -7.67 14.53
C VAL A 92 -8.50 -7.51 15.99
N GLU A 93 -7.66 -6.52 16.29
CA GLU A 93 -7.21 -6.26 17.67
C GLU A 93 -8.36 -5.83 18.58
N LEU A 94 -9.30 -5.02 18.07
CA LEU A 94 -10.52 -4.65 18.79
C LEU A 94 -11.37 -5.87 19.12
N VAL A 95 -11.58 -6.75 18.14
CA VAL A 95 -12.33 -7.99 18.30
C VAL A 95 -11.66 -8.90 19.34
N ARG A 96 -10.34 -9.03 19.32
CA ARG A 96 -9.58 -9.81 20.33
C ARG A 96 -9.74 -9.23 21.73
N ALA A 97 -9.65 -7.91 21.87
CA ALA A 97 -9.84 -7.24 23.15
C ALA A 97 -11.27 -7.45 23.70
N GLN A 98 -12.28 -7.39 22.83
CA GLN A 98 -13.67 -7.64 23.21
C GLN A 98 -13.90 -9.09 23.66
N LEU A 99 -13.37 -10.08 22.94
CA LEU A 99 -13.40 -11.48 23.37
C LEU A 99 -12.76 -11.65 24.75
N ARG A 100 -11.59 -11.04 24.97
CA ARG A 100 -10.89 -11.12 26.25
C ARG A 100 -11.70 -10.51 27.40
N LEU A 101 -12.38 -9.40 27.16
CA LEU A 101 -13.27 -8.80 28.16
C LEU A 101 -14.46 -9.70 28.50
N MET A 102 -15.03 -10.39 27.51
CA MET A 102 -16.11 -11.36 27.73
C MET A 102 -15.65 -12.55 28.56
N GLU A 103 -14.49 -13.14 28.23
CA GLU A 103 -13.88 -14.24 29.00
C GLU A 103 -13.65 -13.86 30.46
N LEU A 104 -13.14 -12.65 30.71
CA LEU A 104 -12.91 -12.15 32.07
C LEU A 104 -14.22 -11.91 32.82
N ALA A 105 -15.23 -11.35 32.15
CA ALA A 105 -16.53 -11.12 32.77
C ALA A 105 -17.21 -12.43 33.19
N GLU A 106 -17.18 -13.46 32.34
CA GLU A 106 -17.68 -14.80 32.65
C GLU A 106 -16.94 -15.42 33.84
N ALA A 107 -15.60 -15.35 33.85
CA ALA A 107 -14.79 -15.89 34.94
C ALA A 107 -14.99 -15.19 36.30
N THR A 108 -15.48 -13.95 36.30
CA THR A 108 -15.81 -13.20 37.54
C THR A 108 -17.28 -13.32 37.98
N ALA A 109 -18.12 -13.96 37.16
CA ALA A 109 -19.53 -14.17 37.44
C ALA A 109 -19.81 -15.52 38.15
N GLU A 110 -18.79 -16.40 38.22
CA GLU A 110 -18.74 -17.62 39.06
C GLU A 110 -18.15 -17.32 40.45
#